data_AF-A0AAW9D2L9-F1
#
_entry.id   AF-A0AAW9D2L9-F1
#
_cell.length_a   1.000
_cell.length_b   1.000
_cell.length_c   1.000
_cell.angle_alpha   90.00
_cell.angle_beta   90.00
_cell.angle_gamma   90.00
#
_symmetry.space_group_name_H-M   'P 1'
#
loop_
_entity.id
_entity.type
_entity.pdbx_description
1 polymer ?
#
loop_
_entity_poly.entity_id
_entity_poly.type
_entity_poly.pdbx_seq_one_letter_code
_entity_poly.pdbx_strand_id
1 'polypeptide(L)' 'MRPPVSLWIHGHTHTSFDYATAEGTRVVCNPHGYVRRRTGERENPSFEWDKVVTLA' A
#
# COMPACT_ATOMS: atom_id res chain seq x y z
N MET A 1 26.42 -4.94 -1.34
CA MET A 1 24.95 -4.72 -1.39
C MET A 1 24.70 -3.23 -1.53
N ARG A 2 23.67 -2.82 -2.27
CA ARG A 2 23.29 -1.39 -2.33
C ARG A 2 22.61 -1.00 -1.01
N PRO A 3 22.75 0.26 -0.57
CA PRO A 3 22.01 0.75 0.58
C PRO A 3 20.50 0.60 0.36
N PRO A 4 19.71 0.41 1.43
CA PRO A 4 18.25 0.32 1.35
C PRO A 4 17.67 1.61 0.77
N VAL A 5 16.54 1.49 0.07
CA VAL A 5 15.75 2.65 -0.36
C VAL A 5 14.87 3.11 0.79
N SER A 6 14.63 4.41 0.93
CA SER A 6 13.80 4.92 2.04
C SER A 6 12.33 4.54 1.89
N LEU A 7 11.83 4.43 0.67
CA LEU A 7 10.42 4.14 0.37
C LEU A 7 10.29 3.30 -0.90
N TRP A 8 9.44 2.28 -0.84
CA TRP A 8 8.97 1.50 -1.98
C TRP A 8 7.44 1.52 -2.02
N ILE A 9 6.87 2.03 -3.12
CA ILE A 9 5.44 2.01 -3.38
C ILE A 9 5.13 0.95 -4.44
N HIS A 10 4.11 0.13 -4.20
CA HIS A 10 3.62 -0.84 -5.17
C HIS A 10 2.09 -0.94 -5.20
N GLY A 11 1.57 -1.79 -6.09
CA GLY A 11 0.13 -2.04 -6.27
C GLY A 11 -0.18 -3.51 -6.54
N HIS A 12 -1.15 -3.76 -7.42
CA HIS A 12 -1.59 -5.08 -7.92
C HIS A 12 -2.33 -5.99 -6.92
N THR A 13 -2.01 -5.94 -5.63
CA THR A 13 -2.51 -6.89 -4.63
C THR A 13 -3.98 -6.69 -4.22
N HIS A 14 -4.55 -5.52 -4.51
CA HIS A 14 -5.87 -5.08 -4.01
C HIS A 14 -6.00 -5.10 -2.47
N THR A 15 -4.86 -5.10 -1.78
CA THR A 15 -4.78 -5.09 -0.32
C THR A 15 -3.78 -4.02 0.10
N SER A 16 -4.16 -3.21 1.09
CA SER A 16 -3.27 -2.18 1.65
C SER A 16 -2.16 -2.80 2.50
N PHE A 17 -0.94 -2.27 2.37
CA PHE A 17 0.24 -2.61 3.17
C PHE A 17 0.96 -1.34 3.60
N ASP A 18 1.48 -1.30 4.82
CA ASP A 18 2.39 -0.25 5.31
C ASP A 18 3.29 -0.86 6.38
N TYR A 19 4.54 -1.18 6.00
CA TYR A 19 5.48 -1.84 6.90
C TYR A 19 6.92 -1.45 6.60
N ALA A 20 7.82 -1.70 7.55
CA ALA A 20 9.26 -1.51 7.36
C ALA A 20 9.96 -2.87 7.22
N THR A 21 10.91 -2.98 6.30
CA THR A 21 11.82 -4.14 6.25
C THR A 21 12.85 -4.04 7.38
N ALA A 22 13.56 -5.15 7.66
CA ALA A 22 14.61 -5.16 8.68
C ALA A 22 15.75 -4.19 8.37
N GLU A 23 15.97 -3.92 7.08
CA GLU A 23 16.98 -2.98 6.57
C GLU A 23 16.47 -1.53 6.51
N GLY A 24 15.23 -1.27 6.94
CA GLY A 24 14.68 0.09 7.06
C GLY A 24 13.99 0.65 5.81
N THR A 25 13.74 -0.17 4.78
CA THR A 25 12.87 0.27 3.66
C THR A 25 11.42 0.29 4.11
N ARG A 26 10.73 1.44 3.99
CA ARG A 26 9.27 1.47 4.16
C ARG A 26 8.60 0.99 2.88
N VAL A 27 7.76 -0.03 2.97
CA VAL A 27 6.97 -0.56 1.85
C VAL A 27 5.52 -0.15 2.04
N VAL A 28 4.95 0.51 1.04
CA VAL A 28 3.56 0.99 1.06
C VAL A 28 2.80 0.51 -0.17
N CYS A 29 1.58 0.03 0.07
CA CYS A 29 0.60 -0.31 -0.96
C CYS A 29 -0.75 0.24 -0.50
N ASN A 30 -1.43 1.01 -1.35
CA ASN A 30 -2.77 1.53 -1.09
C ASN A 30 -3.63 1.48 -2.36
N PRO A 31 -3.91 0.27 -2.89
CA PRO A 31 -4.63 0.13 -4.14
C PRO A 31 -6.13 0.29 -3.89
N HIS A 32 -6.86 0.98 -4.77
CA HIS A 32 -8.31 1.11 -4.65
C HIS A 32 -9.05 -0.24 -4.70
N GLY A 33 -8.52 -1.19 -5.48
CA GLY A 33 -9.19 -2.47 -5.76
C GLY A 33 -10.47 -2.28 -6.57
N TYR A 34 -11.21 -3.37 -6.78
CA TYR A 34 -12.50 -3.32 -7.46
C TYR A 34 -13.68 -3.20 -6.48
N VAL A 35 -14.83 -2.79 -7.02
CA VAL A 35 -16.13 -2.93 -6.35
C VAL A 35 -16.84 -4.15 -6.93
N ARG A 36 -17.18 -5.12 -6.09
CA ARG A 36 -17.87 -6.34 -6.50
C ARG A 36 -19.26 -6.00 -7.03
N ARG A 37 -19.51 -6.23 -8.33
CA ARG A 37 -20.78 -5.83 -8.99
C ARG A 37 -22.04 -6.37 -8.33
N ARG A 38 -21.98 -7.56 -7.72
CA ARG A 38 -23.15 -8.23 -7.11
C ARG A 38 -23.45 -7.74 -5.69
N THR A 39 -22.43 -7.43 -4.91
CA THR A 39 -22.58 -7.07 -3.47
C THR A 39 -22.37 -5.58 -3.20
N GLY A 40 -21.75 -4.85 -4.13
CA GLY A 40 -21.34 -3.47 -3.92
C GLY A 40 -20.12 -3.31 -3.00
N GLU A 41 -19.56 -4.41 -2.50
CA GLU A 41 -18.43 -4.38 -1.56
C GLU A 41 -17.13 -4.01 -2.27
N ARG A 42 -16.31 -3.21 -1.59
CA ARG A 42 -14.95 -2.89 -2.02
C ARG A 42 -14.03 -4.06 -1.68
N GLU A 43 -13.19 -4.45 -2.62
CA GLU A 43 -12.13 -5.44 -2.37
C GLU A 43 -11.13 -4.92 -1.33
N ASN A 44 -10.81 -3.62 -1.40
CA ASN A 44 -10.02 -2.95 -0.39
C ASN A 44 -10.88 -1.94 0.38
N PRO A 45 -11.50 -2.34 1.51
CA PRO A 45 -12.19 -1.39 2.37
C PRO A 45 -11.23 -0.41 3.07
N SER A 46 -9.93 -0.71 3.11
CA SER A 46 -8.87 0.10 3.72
C SER A 46 -8.17 1.04 2.73
N PHE A 47 -8.76 1.27 1.54
CA PHE A 47 -8.24 2.28 0.62
C PHE A 47 -8.45 3.69 1.17
N GLU A 48 -7.37 4.45 1.25
CA GLU A 48 -7.36 5.84 1.72
C GLU A 48 -7.09 6.78 0.52
N TRP A 49 -8.07 7.57 0.09
CA TRP A 49 -7.94 8.42 -1.10
C TRP A 49 -6.91 9.55 -0.93
N ASP A 50 -6.70 9.97 0.31
CA ASP A 50 -5.85 11.08 0.76
C ASP A 50 -4.62 10.59 1.53
N LYS A 51 -4.20 9.34 1.34
CA LYS A 51 -3.05 8.78 2.04
C LYS A 51 -1.78 9.60 1.78
N VAL A 52 -1.20 10.14 2.86
CA VAL A 52 0.10 10.81 2.86
C VAL A 52 1.14 9.92 3.52
N VAL A 53 2.30 9.77 2.89
CA VAL A 53 3.44 9.03 3.44
C VAL A 53 4.58 9.99 3.71
N THR A 54 4.90 10.17 4.99
CA THR A 54 6.05 10.96 5.43
C THR A 54 7.21 10.03 5.78
N LEU A 55 8.41 10.40 5.34
CA LEU A 55 9.66 9.74 5.72
C LEU A 55 10.32 10.56 6.84
N ALA A 56 10.90 9.85 7.81
CA ALA A 56 11.66 10.47 8.90
C ALA A 56 13.05 10.94 8.41
#